data_AF-A0A561BWL4-F1
#
_entry.id   AF-A0A561BWL4-F1
#
_cell.length_a   1.000
_cell.length_b   1.000
_cell.length_c   1.000
_cell.angle_alpha   90.00
_cell.angle_beta   90.00
_cell.angle_gamma   90.00
#
_symmetry.space_group_name_H-M   'P 1'
#
loop_
_entity.id
_entity.type
_entity.pdbx_description
1 polymer ?
#
loop_
_entity_poly.entity_id
_entity_poly.type
_entity_poly.pdbx_seq_one_letter_code
_entity_poly.pdbx_strand_id
1 'polypeptide(L)'
;MPRAEARSQVEITGGVDTHRDTHTAAAIDQTGRMLGHATFPTTRAGYAALLAWLRSFGRLVLAGVEGTGAYGAGLTTYLSEQGITVVEIDRPNRKTRRRAGKSDPIDAEAAARAALGKVRTGTPKNRDSQVEALRNLRVARTSAVDQRAGCMRQIKALIVTAPHGLRDQLRGLTTARLIHTCRNLRPDSTQIGVPEQAVKTALRSLARRYTTAQQEIAELDTLITALIETINPALLQLTGVGPDIAGQLLVTAGPNPERIHSEAAFAMLCGAAPIPASSGQTQRHRLNRGGDRQANKALYLIVINRLRWDPRTHTYLAKRTADGLSKKDTIRCLKRLIAREIYYTLRQTQPTTNKQPATT
;
A
#
# COMPACT_ATOMS: atom_id res chain seq x y z
N MET A 1 -27.10 45.79 -30.54
CA MET A 1 -26.86 44.39 -30.13
C MET A 1 -26.09 44.40 -28.82
N PRO A 2 -26.73 44.20 -27.65
CA PRO A 2 -26.00 44.16 -26.39
C PRO A 2 -25.21 42.84 -26.31
N ARG A 3 -23.95 42.96 -25.91
CA ARG A 3 -23.04 41.84 -25.64
C ARG A 3 -23.64 41.07 -24.45
N ALA A 4 -24.02 39.81 -24.65
CA ALA A 4 -24.47 38.96 -23.56
C ALA A 4 -23.35 38.85 -22.53
N GLU A 5 -23.53 39.49 -21.37
CA GLU A 5 -22.70 39.27 -20.19
C GLU A 5 -22.85 37.79 -19.81
N ALA A 6 -21.80 37.01 -20.07
CA ALA A 6 -21.67 35.69 -19.50
C ALA A 6 -21.67 35.85 -17.97
N ARG A 7 -22.82 35.62 -17.33
CA ARG A 7 -22.92 35.54 -15.86
C ARG A 7 -21.83 34.58 -15.41
N SER A 8 -20.82 35.09 -14.71
CA SER A 8 -19.73 34.29 -14.15
C SER A 8 -20.34 33.26 -13.22
N GLN A 9 -20.45 32.02 -13.69
CA GLN A 9 -20.97 30.91 -12.89
C GLN A 9 -20.07 30.74 -11.66
N VAL A 10 -20.66 30.75 -10.46
CA VAL A 10 -19.90 30.63 -9.20
C VAL A 10 -19.04 29.36 -9.23
N GLU A 11 -17.75 29.51 -9.02
CA GLU A 11 -16.83 28.36 -8.96
C GLU A 11 -16.92 27.66 -7.61
N ILE A 12 -17.04 26.34 -7.66
CA ILE A 12 -17.27 25.49 -6.49
C ILE A 12 -16.09 24.55 -6.30
N THR A 13 -15.62 24.46 -5.07
CA THR A 13 -14.73 23.37 -4.63
C THR A 13 -15.51 22.42 -3.72
N GLY A 14 -15.46 21.13 -4.04
CA GLY A 14 -16.03 20.08 -3.20
C GLY A 14 -14.99 19.50 -2.24
N GLY A 15 -15.40 19.11 -1.05
CA GLY A 15 -14.61 18.31 -0.11
C GLY A 15 -15.38 17.08 0.32
N VAL A 16 -14.74 15.92 0.38
CA VAL A 16 -15.42 14.66 0.70
C VAL A 16 -14.64 13.87 1.74
N ASP A 17 -15.32 13.62 2.86
CA ASP A 17 -14.91 12.63 3.86
C ASP A 17 -15.53 11.27 3.50
N THR A 18 -14.70 10.22 3.49
CA THR A 18 -15.06 8.92 2.90
C THR A 18 -15.13 7.82 3.96
N HIS A 19 -16.30 7.17 4.05
CA HIS A 19 -16.56 6.00 4.88
C HIS A 19 -17.00 4.80 4.03
N ARG A 20 -17.19 3.66 4.70
CA ARG A 20 -17.50 2.38 4.06
C ARG A 20 -18.80 2.41 3.26
N ASP A 21 -19.86 2.94 3.86
CA ASP A 21 -21.23 2.84 3.32
C ASP A 21 -21.76 4.19 2.83
N THR A 22 -21.18 5.29 3.32
CA THR A 22 -21.53 6.65 2.92
C THR A 22 -20.32 7.55 2.72
N HIS A 23 -20.52 8.62 1.97
CA HIS A 23 -19.58 9.74 1.79
C HIS A 23 -20.28 11.03 2.20
N THR A 24 -19.60 11.85 2.99
CA THR A 24 -20.09 13.17 3.37
C THR A 24 -19.36 14.21 2.54
N ALA A 25 -20.11 14.99 1.78
CA ALA A 25 -19.59 16.04 0.91
C ALA A 25 -19.92 17.43 1.48
N ALA A 26 -19.00 18.37 1.27
CA ALA A 26 -19.18 19.79 1.54
C ALA A 26 -18.90 20.58 0.24
N ALA A 27 -19.66 21.65 0.01
CA ALA A 27 -19.47 22.57 -1.11
C ALA A 27 -19.05 23.94 -0.57
N ILE A 28 -17.96 24.49 -1.09
CA ILE A 28 -17.51 25.85 -0.78
C ILE A 28 -17.33 26.66 -2.07
N ASP A 29 -17.55 27.97 -2.00
CA ASP A 29 -17.24 28.88 -3.11
C ASP A 29 -15.74 29.25 -3.15
N GLN A 30 -15.34 30.01 -4.17
CA GLN A 30 -13.97 30.50 -4.39
C GLN A 30 -13.38 31.32 -3.24
N THR A 31 -14.20 31.87 -2.34
CA THR A 31 -13.74 32.59 -1.13
C THR A 31 -13.62 31.67 0.09
N GLY A 32 -13.99 30.39 -0.06
CA GLY A 32 -14.03 29.43 1.01
C GLY A 32 -15.27 29.56 1.91
N ARG A 33 -16.32 30.23 1.45
CA ARG A 33 -17.60 30.27 2.17
C ARG A 33 -18.34 28.96 1.97
N MET A 34 -18.86 28.40 3.05
CA MET A 34 -19.65 27.16 3.04
C MET A 34 -21.00 27.41 2.36
N LEU A 35 -21.36 26.54 1.40
CA LEU A 35 -22.64 26.59 0.69
C LEU A 35 -23.59 25.48 1.14
N GLY A 36 -23.04 24.35 1.59
CA GLY A 36 -23.82 23.25 2.16
C GLY A 36 -22.99 21.99 2.38
N HIS A 37 -23.60 21.02 3.04
CA HIS A 37 -23.08 19.66 3.16
C HIS A 37 -24.21 18.64 2.97
N ALA A 38 -23.88 17.44 2.48
CA ALA A 38 -24.82 16.34 2.29
C ALA A 38 -24.11 14.99 2.33
N THR A 39 -24.86 13.92 2.62
CA THR A 39 -24.33 12.56 2.70
C THR A 39 -24.95 11.69 1.61
N PHE A 40 -24.12 10.88 0.97
CA PHE A 40 -24.48 10.04 -0.17
C PHE A 40 -24.02 8.61 0.03
N PRO A 41 -24.73 7.60 -0.50
CA PRO A 41 -24.31 6.20 -0.41
C PRO A 41 -23.09 5.93 -1.30
N THR A 42 -22.26 4.95 -0.94
CA THR A 42 -21.07 4.53 -1.71
C THR A 42 -21.40 3.63 -2.90
N THR A 43 -22.28 4.11 -3.78
CA THR A 43 -22.73 3.41 -4.99
C THR A 43 -22.58 4.31 -6.20
N ARG A 44 -22.60 3.73 -7.42
CA ARG A 44 -22.54 4.54 -8.66
C ARG A 44 -23.64 5.59 -8.74
N ALA A 45 -24.86 5.24 -8.31
CA ALA A 45 -25.97 6.19 -8.22
C ALA A 45 -25.72 7.27 -7.15
N GLY A 46 -25.15 6.90 -6.00
CA GLY A 46 -24.74 7.85 -4.96
C GLY A 46 -23.66 8.82 -5.42
N TYR A 47 -22.65 8.35 -6.19
CA TYR A 47 -21.62 9.21 -6.77
C TYR A 47 -22.20 10.20 -7.79
N ALA A 48 -23.14 9.74 -8.62
CA ALA A 48 -23.87 10.61 -9.55
C ALA A 48 -24.69 11.67 -8.83
N ALA A 49 -25.41 11.29 -7.76
CA ALA A 49 -26.17 12.21 -6.93
C ALA A 49 -25.27 13.24 -6.22
N LEU A 50 -24.12 12.80 -5.70
CA LEU A 50 -23.12 13.68 -5.09
C LEU A 50 -22.60 14.71 -6.09
N LEU A 51 -22.23 14.27 -7.29
CA LEU A 51 -21.76 15.19 -8.35
C LEU A 51 -22.85 16.17 -8.79
N ALA A 52 -24.08 15.70 -8.97
CA ALA A 52 -25.21 16.56 -9.31
C ALA A 52 -25.47 17.60 -8.21
N TRP A 53 -25.40 17.19 -6.94
CA TRP A 53 -25.54 18.08 -5.80
C TRP A 53 -24.42 19.12 -5.73
N LEU A 54 -23.15 18.76 -5.95
CA LEU A 54 -22.06 19.74 -6.03
C LEU A 54 -22.26 20.75 -7.17
N ARG A 55 -22.75 20.28 -8.33
CA ARG A 55 -23.02 21.11 -9.51
C ARG A 55 -24.23 22.02 -9.36
N SER A 56 -25.15 21.74 -8.43
CA SER A 56 -26.32 22.60 -8.20
C SER A 56 -25.94 23.96 -7.57
N PHE A 57 -24.79 24.03 -6.88
CA PHE A 57 -24.27 25.27 -6.32
C PHE A 57 -23.48 26.12 -7.33
N GLY A 58 -23.06 25.56 -8.46
CA GLY A 58 -22.25 26.25 -9.46
C GLY A 58 -21.32 25.33 -10.25
N ARG A 59 -20.27 25.90 -10.84
CA ARG A 59 -19.30 25.15 -11.65
C ARG A 59 -18.29 24.46 -10.74
N LEU A 60 -18.40 23.14 -10.58
CA LEU A 60 -17.42 22.36 -9.82
C LEU A 60 -16.07 22.35 -10.56
N VAL A 61 -15.05 22.98 -9.96
CA VAL A 61 -13.70 23.08 -10.55
C VAL A 61 -12.72 22.08 -9.94
N LEU A 62 -12.95 21.69 -8.68
CA LEU A 62 -12.01 20.89 -7.92
C LEU A 62 -12.76 20.08 -6.85
N ALA A 63 -12.35 18.84 -6.64
CA ALA A 63 -12.82 18.01 -5.53
C ALA A 63 -11.64 17.49 -4.69
N GLY A 64 -11.64 17.82 -3.39
CA GLY A 64 -10.77 17.21 -2.39
C GLY A 64 -11.41 15.95 -1.83
N VAL A 65 -10.79 14.80 -2.01
CA VAL A 65 -11.31 13.52 -1.51
C VAL A 65 -10.33 12.92 -0.53
N GLU A 66 -10.78 12.62 0.69
CA GLU A 66 -9.97 11.88 1.65
C GLU A 66 -9.94 10.39 1.27
N GLY A 67 -8.78 9.73 1.39
CA GLY A 67 -8.67 8.29 1.19
C GLY A 67 -9.02 7.81 -0.22
N THR A 68 -8.56 8.53 -1.26
CA THR A 68 -8.76 8.18 -2.68
C THR A 68 -8.24 6.78 -3.04
N GLY A 69 -7.38 6.22 -2.19
CA GLY A 69 -6.89 4.86 -2.33
C GLY A 69 -7.62 3.76 -1.55
N ALA A 70 -8.68 4.11 -0.81
CA ALA A 70 -9.46 3.22 0.04
C ALA A 70 -10.97 3.48 -0.16
N TYR A 71 -11.68 4.01 0.85
CA TYR A 71 -13.11 4.27 0.77
C TYR A 71 -13.48 5.28 -0.34
N GLY A 72 -12.62 6.26 -0.62
CA GLY A 72 -12.84 7.24 -1.69
C GLY A 72 -12.50 6.76 -3.10
N ALA A 73 -12.05 5.52 -3.29
CA ALA A 73 -11.57 5.04 -4.59
C ALA A 73 -12.66 5.06 -5.66
N GLY A 74 -13.85 4.53 -5.36
CA GLY A 74 -14.97 4.50 -6.30
C GLY A 74 -15.42 5.91 -6.73
N LEU A 75 -15.52 6.83 -5.76
CA LEU A 75 -15.86 8.23 -6.05
C LEU A 75 -14.77 8.92 -6.88
N THR A 76 -13.50 8.70 -6.57
CA THR A 76 -12.37 9.30 -7.30
C THR A 76 -12.38 8.90 -8.76
N THR A 77 -12.59 7.61 -9.05
CA THR A 77 -12.73 7.10 -10.41
C THR A 77 -13.92 7.76 -11.11
N TYR A 78 -15.09 7.75 -10.48
CA TYR A 78 -16.30 8.34 -11.06
C TYR A 78 -16.12 9.84 -11.38
N LEU A 79 -15.57 10.64 -10.46
CA LEU A 79 -15.33 12.06 -10.69
C LEU A 79 -14.33 12.31 -11.82
N SER A 80 -13.27 11.49 -11.90
CA SER A 80 -12.27 11.57 -12.98
C SER A 80 -12.89 11.26 -14.34
N GLU A 81 -13.73 10.22 -14.43
CA GLU A 81 -14.49 9.87 -15.66
C GLU A 81 -15.42 11.00 -16.11
N GLN A 82 -15.93 11.81 -15.17
CA GLN A 82 -16.77 12.97 -15.44
C GLN A 82 -15.96 14.27 -15.71
N GLY A 83 -14.64 14.16 -15.87
CA GLY A 83 -13.74 15.28 -16.18
C GLY A 83 -13.49 16.23 -15.00
N ILE A 84 -13.80 15.82 -13.77
CA ILE A 84 -13.56 16.64 -12.58
C ILE A 84 -12.13 16.44 -12.09
N THR A 85 -11.44 17.54 -11.79
CA THR A 85 -10.12 17.48 -11.17
C THR A 85 -10.26 17.04 -9.71
N VAL A 86 -9.64 15.91 -9.35
CA VAL A 86 -9.63 15.37 -7.98
C VAL A 86 -8.24 15.49 -7.37
N VAL A 87 -8.18 15.96 -6.13
CA VAL A 87 -6.98 15.93 -5.29
C VAL A 87 -7.20 15.06 -4.07
N GLU A 88 -6.21 14.24 -3.74
CA GLU A 88 -6.19 13.48 -2.49
C GLU A 88 -5.86 14.41 -1.34
N ILE A 89 -6.70 14.42 -0.31
CA ILE A 89 -6.46 15.19 0.91
C ILE A 89 -5.77 14.30 1.93
N ASP A 90 -4.57 14.71 2.34
CA ASP A 90 -3.83 14.00 3.37
C ASP A 90 -4.48 14.25 4.74
N ARG A 91 -4.75 13.19 5.51
CA ARG A 91 -5.55 13.30 6.74
C ARG A 91 -4.88 14.27 7.72
N PRO A 92 -5.57 15.32 8.23
CA PRO A 92 -4.96 16.29 9.12
C PRO A 92 -4.47 15.66 10.42
N ASN A 93 -3.46 16.29 11.01
CA ASN A 93 -2.73 15.80 12.18
C ASN A 93 -3.70 15.50 13.34
N ARG A 94 -3.58 14.29 13.93
CA ARG A 94 -4.53 13.76 14.95
C ARG A 94 -4.68 14.67 16.18
N LYS A 95 -3.70 15.55 16.45
CA LYS A 95 -3.73 16.55 17.53
C LYS A 95 -4.66 17.73 17.25
N THR A 96 -4.74 18.21 16.01
CA THR A 96 -5.63 19.32 15.61
C THR A 96 -7.09 18.86 15.67
N ARG A 97 -7.35 17.61 15.28
CA ARG A 97 -8.67 16.95 15.32
C ARG A 97 -9.29 16.82 16.72
N ARG A 98 -8.48 16.77 17.78
CA ARG A 98 -8.99 16.66 19.17
C ARG A 98 -9.57 17.98 19.69
N ARG A 99 -9.22 19.12 19.10
CA ARG A 99 -9.68 20.45 19.56
C ARG A 99 -10.98 20.91 18.92
N ALA A 100 -11.35 20.39 17.75
CA ALA A 100 -12.47 20.88 16.94
C ALA A 100 -13.78 20.06 17.10
N GLY A 101 -13.75 18.93 17.81
CA GLY A 101 -14.83 17.95 17.77
C GLY A 101 -14.77 17.07 16.51
N LYS A 102 -15.33 15.86 16.57
CA LYS A 102 -15.35 14.91 15.45
C LYS A 102 -16.75 14.88 14.84
N SER A 103 -16.91 15.41 13.65
CA SER A 103 -18.12 15.21 12.84
C SER A 103 -17.76 15.15 11.36
N ASP A 104 -18.44 14.26 10.62
CA ASP A 104 -18.16 14.03 9.20
C ASP A 104 -18.37 15.31 8.33
N PRO A 105 -19.32 16.23 8.63
CA PRO A 105 -19.42 17.50 7.91
C PRO A 105 -18.20 18.42 8.11
N ILE A 106 -17.62 18.45 9.32
CA ILE A 106 -16.42 19.25 9.62
C ILE A 106 -15.23 18.70 8.84
N ASP A 107 -15.08 17.37 8.79
CA ASP A 107 -14.00 16.72 8.05
C ASP A 107 -14.16 16.94 6.52
N ALA A 108 -15.40 16.91 6.00
CA ALA A 108 -15.69 17.22 4.60
C ALA A 108 -15.41 18.70 4.25
N GLU A 109 -15.79 19.65 5.10
CA GLU A 109 -15.48 21.07 4.91
C GLU A 109 -13.96 21.32 4.95
N ALA A 110 -13.27 20.69 5.91
CA ALA A 110 -11.81 20.77 6.01
C ALA A 110 -11.13 20.24 4.74
N ALA A 111 -11.65 19.15 4.15
CA ALA A 111 -11.18 18.63 2.88
C ALA A 111 -11.39 19.62 1.72
N ALA A 112 -12.56 20.30 1.67
CA ALA A 112 -12.85 21.30 0.65
C ALA A 112 -11.88 22.49 0.75
N ARG A 113 -11.67 22.99 1.97
CA ARG A 113 -10.75 24.11 2.24
C ARG A 113 -9.30 23.74 1.91
N ALA A 114 -8.88 22.52 2.26
CA ALA A 114 -7.55 22.03 1.94
C ALA A 114 -7.33 21.92 0.42
N ALA A 115 -8.35 21.45 -0.33
CA ALA A 115 -8.32 21.41 -1.78
C ALA A 115 -8.19 22.81 -2.39
N LEU A 116 -9.07 23.74 -1.99
CA LEU A 116 -9.07 25.13 -2.47
C LEU A 116 -7.73 25.82 -2.21
N GLY A 117 -7.18 25.66 -1.01
CA GLY A 117 -5.88 26.21 -0.63
C GLY A 117 -4.67 25.45 -1.17
N LYS A 118 -4.86 24.31 -1.85
CA LYS A 118 -3.79 23.37 -2.29
C LYS A 118 -2.84 22.99 -1.14
N VAL A 119 -3.38 22.88 0.07
CA VAL A 119 -2.61 22.58 1.28
C VAL A 119 -2.61 21.08 1.49
N ARG A 120 -1.43 20.46 1.42
CA ARG A 120 -1.25 19.00 1.64
C ARG A 120 -2.12 18.15 0.72
N THR A 121 -2.22 18.58 -0.53
CA THR A 121 -2.91 17.85 -1.59
C THR A 121 -1.93 16.94 -2.34
N GLY A 122 -2.38 15.77 -2.77
CA GLY A 122 -1.64 14.88 -3.66
C GLY A 122 -2.45 14.55 -4.92
N THR A 123 -1.77 14.23 -6.02
CA THR A 123 -2.46 13.64 -7.17
C THR A 123 -2.83 12.19 -6.82
N PRO A 124 -4.12 11.80 -6.94
CA PRO A 124 -4.54 10.43 -6.70
C PRO A 124 -3.80 9.44 -7.61
N LYS A 125 -3.69 8.18 -7.16
CA LYS A 125 -3.19 7.11 -8.03
C LYS A 125 -4.23 6.80 -9.09
N ASN A 126 -3.81 6.65 -10.35
CA ASN A 126 -4.69 6.04 -11.35
C ASN A 126 -5.00 4.60 -10.92
N ARG A 127 -6.26 4.18 -11.02
CA ARG A 127 -6.72 2.85 -10.58
C ARG A 127 -7.01 1.93 -11.75
N ASP A 128 -7.10 2.45 -12.97
CA ASP A 128 -7.26 1.65 -14.18
C ASP A 128 -5.89 1.35 -14.78
N SER A 129 -5.15 0.45 -14.12
CA SER A 129 -3.79 0.12 -14.56
C SER A 129 -3.36 -1.29 -14.13
N GLN A 130 -2.36 -1.81 -14.82
CA GLN A 130 -1.69 -3.06 -14.43
C GLN A 130 -1.13 -3.02 -13.00
N VAL A 131 -0.81 -1.84 -12.46
CA VAL A 131 -0.36 -1.67 -11.06
C VAL A 131 -1.49 -1.97 -10.07
N GLU A 132 -2.74 -1.68 -10.42
CA GLU A 132 -3.90 -2.03 -9.59
C GLU A 132 -4.20 -3.53 -9.65
N ALA A 133 -4.09 -4.16 -10.83
CA ALA A 133 -4.14 -5.61 -10.96
C ALA A 133 -3.07 -6.29 -10.09
N LEU A 134 -1.83 -5.80 -10.16
CA LEU A 134 -0.73 -6.23 -9.31
C LEU A 134 -1.04 -6.03 -7.82
N ARG A 135 -1.64 -4.91 -7.43
CA ARG A 135 -2.08 -4.68 -6.04
C ARG A 135 -3.07 -5.75 -5.59
N ASN A 136 -4.07 -6.08 -6.41
CA ASN A 136 -5.09 -7.09 -6.10
C ASN A 136 -4.47 -8.47 -5.89
N LEU A 137 -3.60 -8.91 -6.80
CA LEU A 137 -2.91 -10.20 -6.68
C LEU A 137 -2.03 -10.25 -5.42
N ARG A 138 -1.35 -9.15 -5.10
CA ARG A 138 -0.52 -9.07 -3.88
C ARG A 138 -1.34 -9.14 -2.59
N VAL A 139 -2.59 -8.68 -2.57
CA VAL A 139 -3.49 -8.85 -1.42
C VAL A 139 -3.76 -10.34 -1.18
N ALA A 140 -4.17 -11.08 -2.22
CA ALA A 140 -4.40 -12.52 -2.12
C ALA A 140 -3.12 -13.27 -1.69
N ARG A 141 -1.98 -12.94 -2.33
CA ARG A 141 -0.69 -13.56 -2.03
C ARG A 141 -0.27 -13.34 -0.57
N THR A 142 -0.43 -12.13 -0.05
CA THR A 142 -0.09 -11.80 1.34
C THR A 142 -0.92 -12.63 2.31
N SER A 143 -2.24 -12.77 2.03
CA SER A 143 -3.13 -13.62 2.81
C SER A 143 -2.66 -15.08 2.82
N ALA A 144 -2.34 -15.65 1.66
CA ALA A 144 -1.85 -17.02 1.55
C ALA A 144 -0.52 -17.23 2.29
N VAL A 145 0.42 -16.26 2.22
CA VAL A 145 1.67 -16.27 2.99
C VAL A 145 1.40 -16.29 4.50
N ASP A 146 0.50 -15.44 4.98
CA ASP A 146 0.14 -15.35 6.40
C ASP A 146 -0.55 -16.63 6.88
N GLN A 147 -1.45 -17.21 6.06
CA GLN A 147 -2.10 -18.49 6.34
C GLN A 147 -1.09 -19.64 6.42
N ARG A 148 -0.16 -19.75 5.45
CA ARG A 148 0.91 -20.75 5.47
C ARG A 148 1.76 -20.64 6.73
N ALA A 149 2.15 -19.41 7.09
CA ALA A 149 2.92 -19.16 8.31
C ALA A 149 2.13 -19.47 9.59
N GLY A 150 0.83 -19.16 9.61
CA GLY A 150 -0.09 -19.50 10.69
C GLY A 150 -0.20 -21.01 10.90
N CYS A 151 -0.42 -21.77 9.82
CA CYS A 151 -0.47 -23.22 9.87
C CYS A 151 0.83 -23.81 10.42
N MET A 152 1.99 -23.32 9.98
CA MET A 152 3.29 -23.78 10.50
C MET A 152 3.45 -23.51 12.00
N ARG A 153 3.07 -22.31 12.47
CA ARG A 153 3.11 -21.98 13.91
C ARG A 153 2.22 -22.93 14.73
N GLN A 154 1.00 -23.18 14.25
CA GLN A 154 0.04 -24.07 14.91
C GLN A 154 0.51 -25.53 14.91
N ILE A 155 1.06 -26.03 13.79
CA ILE A 155 1.66 -27.37 13.72
C ILE A 155 2.77 -27.51 14.76
N LYS A 156 3.70 -26.56 14.82
CA LYS A 156 4.78 -26.60 15.81
C LYS A 156 4.26 -26.55 17.25
N ALA A 157 3.24 -25.73 17.52
CA ALA A 157 2.63 -25.65 18.84
C ALA A 157 1.99 -26.99 19.25
N LEU A 158 1.23 -27.63 18.37
CA LEU A 158 0.62 -28.94 18.63
C LEU A 158 1.67 -30.04 18.85
N ILE A 159 2.79 -30.01 18.14
CA ILE A 159 3.88 -30.97 18.33
C ILE A 159 4.49 -30.86 19.74
N VAL A 160 4.60 -29.64 20.29
CA VAL A 160 5.16 -29.43 21.64
C VAL A 160 4.34 -30.15 22.71
N THR A 161 3.01 -30.15 22.58
CA THR A 161 2.08 -30.76 23.55
C THR A 161 1.55 -32.14 23.12
N ALA A 162 2.06 -32.72 22.03
CA ALA A 162 1.63 -34.02 21.55
C ALA A 162 2.09 -35.16 22.48
N PRO A 163 1.37 -36.30 22.52
CA PRO A 163 1.84 -37.51 23.19
C PRO A 163 3.26 -37.91 22.76
N HIS A 164 4.06 -38.42 23.70
CA HIS A 164 5.51 -38.63 23.52
C HIS A 164 5.88 -39.36 22.22
N GLY A 165 5.22 -40.48 21.92
CA GLY A 165 5.49 -41.25 20.71
C GLY A 165 5.29 -40.44 19.42
N LEU A 166 4.23 -39.64 19.34
CA LEU A 166 3.98 -38.79 18.18
C LEU A 166 4.92 -37.58 18.14
N ARG A 167 5.24 -36.99 19.29
CA ARG A 167 6.16 -35.85 19.38
C ARG A 167 7.56 -36.23 18.90
N ASP A 168 8.08 -37.38 19.32
CA ASP A 168 9.43 -37.82 18.98
C ASP A 168 9.57 -38.14 17.48
N GLN A 169 8.50 -38.66 16.85
CA GLN A 169 8.44 -38.83 15.39
C GLN A 169 8.54 -37.52 14.61
N LEU A 170 8.06 -36.40 15.17
CA LEU A 170 7.87 -35.15 14.42
C LEU A 170 8.91 -34.07 14.72
N ARG A 171 9.45 -33.99 15.94
CA ARG A 171 10.25 -32.86 16.43
C ARG A 171 11.58 -32.60 15.69
N GLY A 172 12.12 -33.61 15.00
CA GLY A 172 13.38 -33.52 14.26
C GLY A 172 13.23 -33.35 12.75
N LEU A 173 12.00 -33.32 12.23
CA LEU A 173 11.78 -33.31 10.79
C LEU A 173 12.03 -31.92 10.18
N THR A 174 12.62 -31.90 8.99
CA THR A 174 12.67 -30.68 8.16
C THR A 174 11.25 -30.24 7.81
N THR A 175 11.04 -28.95 7.51
CA THR A 175 9.72 -28.43 7.16
C THR A 175 9.01 -29.25 6.08
N ALA A 176 9.71 -29.61 5.00
CA ALA A 176 9.14 -30.39 3.91
C ALA A 176 8.69 -31.79 4.37
N ARG A 177 9.56 -32.50 5.11
CA ARG A 177 9.25 -33.82 5.66
C ARG A 177 8.13 -33.74 6.69
N LEU A 178 8.15 -32.74 7.57
CA LEU A 178 7.13 -32.54 8.61
C LEU A 178 5.74 -32.36 7.99
N ILE A 179 5.60 -31.47 7.01
CA ILE A 179 4.31 -31.24 6.34
C ILE A 179 3.85 -32.49 5.60
N HIS A 180 4.76 -33.17 4.90
CA HIS A 180 4.45 -34.43 4.22
C HIS A 180 3.95 -35.50 5.21
N THR A 181 4.67 -35.72 6.31
CA THR A 181 4.28 -36.67 7.36
C THR A 181 2.94 -36.30 7.98
N CYS A 182 2.76 -35.05 8.43
CA CYS A 182 1.52 -34.59 9.03
C CYS A 182 0.32 -34.77 8.10
N ARG A 183 0.46 -34.45 6.81
CA ARG A 183 -0.60 -34.62 5.79
C ARG A 183 -1.00 -36.08 5.60
N ASN A 184 -0.06 -37.01 5.83
CA ASN A 184 -0.24 -38.44 5.62
C ASN A 184 -0.53 -39.24 6.91
N LEU A 185 -0.48 -38.62 8.10
CA LEU A 185 -0.91 -39.23 9.37
C LEU A 185 -2.29 -39.87 9.20
N ARG A 186 -2.55 -41.06 9.75
CA ARG A 186 -3.84 -41.76 9.65
C ARG A 186 -4.54 -41.80 11.03
N PRO A 187 -5.28 -40.75 11.42
CA PRO A 187 -6.09 -40.78 12.61
C PRO A 187 -7.29 -41.72 12.43
N ASP A 188 -7.67 -42.39 13.50
CA ASP A 188 -8.92 -43.11 13.62
C ASP A 188 -10.03 -42.15 14.09
N SER A 189 -11.01 -41.89 13.22
CA SER A 189 -12.13 -40.98 13.52
C SER A 189 -13.11 -41.54 14.54
N THR A 190 -13.14 -42.85 14.77
CA THR A 190 -14.00 -43.48 15.78
C THR A 190 -13.47 -43.25 17.20
N GLN A 191 -12.18 -42.91 17.32
CA GLN A 191 -11.47 -42.72 18.59
C GLN A 191 -11.07 -41.25 18.81
N ILE A 192 -11.84 -40.29 18.31
CA ILE A 192 -11.44 -38.87 18.32
C ILE A 192 -11.29 -38.28 19.74
N GLY A 193 -11.92 -38.88 20.74
CA GLY A 193 -11.74 -38.53 22.15
C GLY A 193 -10.34 -38.86 22.70
N VAL A 194 -9.58 -39.73 22.02
CA VAL A 194 -8.21 -40.06 22.39
C VAL A 194 -7.27 -38.92 21.94
N PRO A 195 -6.48 -38.30 22.85
CA PRO A 195 -5.65 -37.13 22.53
C PRO A 195 -4.72 -37.32 21.33
N GLU A 196 -4.15 -38.52 21.15
CA GLU A 196 -3.29 -38.82 20.00
C GLU A 196 -4.05 -38.73 18.67
N GLN A 197 -5.27 -39.25 18.61
CA GLN A 197 -6.10 -39.25 17.39
C GLN A 197 -6.59 -37.83 17.07
N ALA A 198 -6.97 -37.06 18.10
CA ALA A 198 -7.31 -35.65 17.97
C ALA A 198 -6.14 -34.82 17.40
N VAL A 199 -4.94 -34.97 17.97
CA VAL A 199 -3.73 -34.27 17.48
C VAL A 199 -3.38 -34.69 16.06
N LYS A 200 -3.43 -35.98 15.72
CA LYS A 200 -3.19 -36.45 14.33
C LYS A 200 -4.17 -35.82 13.35
N THR A 201 -5.45 -35.73 13.72
CA THR A 201 -6.50 -35.09 12.91
C THR A 201 -6.23 -33.60 12.70
N ALA A 202 -5.90 -32.87 13.79
CA ALA A 202 -5.59 -31.46 13.72
C ALA A 202 -4.33 -31.17 12.88
N LEU A 203 -3.25 -31.93 13.08
CA LEU A 203 -2.00 -31.82 12.31
C LEU A 203 -2.24 -32.09 10.83
N ARG A 204 -3.02 -33.12 10.49
CA ARG A 204 -3.39 -33.43 9.10
C ARG A 204 -4.15 -32.27 8.46
N SER A 205 -5.15 -31.71 9.14
CA SER A 205 -5.93 -30.56 8.65
C SER A 205 -5.05 -29.34 8.40
N LEU A 206 -4.16 -29.00 9.34
CA LEU A 206 -3.23 -27.88 9.19
C LEU A 206 -2.22 -28.09 8.07
N ALA A 207 -1.70 -29.30 7.91
CA ALA A 207 -0.74 -29.63 6.83
C ALA A 207 -1.39 -29.58 5.43
N ARG A 208 -2.67 -29.95 5.31
CA ARG A 208 -3.45 -29.75 4.08
C ARG A 208 -3.59 -28.26 3.76
N ARG A 209 -4.04 -27.44 4.72
CA ARG A 209 -4.15 -25.98 4.54
C ARG A 209 -2.81 -25.31 4.22
N TYR A 210 -1.73 -25.76 4.85
CA TYR A 210 -0.37 -25.31 4.51
C TYR A 210 -0.04 -25.62 3.04
N THR A 211 -0.34 -26.83 2.57
CA THR A 211 -0.07 -27.25 1.18
C THR A 211 -0.87 -26.40 0.19
N THR A 212 -2.17 -26.21 0.43
CA THR A 212 -3.02 -25.37 -0.43
C THR A 212 -2.50 -23.94 -0.50
N ALA A 213 -2.22 -23.31 0.64
CA ALA A 213 -1.66 -21.97 0.67
C ALA A 213 -0.29 -21.89 -0.04
N GLN A 214 0.53 -22.95 0.03
CA GLN A 214 1.81 -23.04 -0.67
C GLN A 214 1.64 -23.08 -2.20
N GLN A 215 0.62 -23.78 -2.71
CA GLN A 215 0.29 -23.83 -4.14
C GLN A 215 -0.22 -22.47 -4.62
N GLU A 216 -1.18 -21.88 -3.90
CA GLU A 216 -1.72 -20.56 -4.21
C GLU A 216 -0.62 -19.48 -4.26
N ILE A 217 0.35 -19.51 -3.34
CA ILE A 217 1.51 -18.60 -3.38
C ILE A 217 2.30 -18.77 -4.68
N ALA A 218 2.56 -20.00 -5.13
CA ALA A 218 3.36 -20.26 -6.32
C ALA A 218 2.62 -19.81 -7.62
N GLU A 219 1.32 -20.03 -7.67
CA GLU A 219 0.45 -19.57 -8.77
C GLU A 219 0.45 -18.04 -8.84
N LEU A 220 0.23 -17.38 -7.70
CA LEU A 220 0.24 -15.92 -7.61
C LEU A 220 1.63 -15.32 -7.88
N ASP A 221 2.71 -15.97 -7.44
CA ASP A 221 4.09 -15.55 -7.72
C ASP A 221 4.36 -15.52 -9.23
N THR A 222 3.86 -16.51 -9.98
CA THR A 222 3.98 -16.56 -11.45
C THR A 222 3.29 -15.35 -12.09
N LEU A 223 2.02 -15.10 -11.73
CA LEU A 223 1.25 -13.99 -12.28
C LEU A 223 1.84 -12.62 -11.92
N ILE A 224 2.26 -12.46 -10.66
CA ILE A 224 2.88 -11.22 -10.17
C ILE A 224 4.20 -10.95 -10.90
N THR A 225 5.02 -11.97 -11.12
CA THR A 225 6.31 -11.83 -11.81
C THR A 225 6.10 -11.37 -13.25
N ALA A 226 5.19 -12.01 -14.00
CA ALA A 226 4.87 -11.62 -15.37
C ALA A 226 4.36 -10.16 -15.48
N LEU A 227 3.53 -9.72 -14.53
CA LEU A 227 3.09 -8.32 -14.48
C LEU A 227 4.25 -7.36 -14.20
N ILE A 228 5.18 -7.71 -13.31
CA ILE A 228 6.33 -6.85 -13.00
C ILE A 228 7.25 -6.74 -14.22
N GLU A 229 7.50 -7.84 -14.93
CA GLU A 229 8.29 -7.84 -16.17
C GLU A 229 7.65 -6.97 -17.25
N THR A 230 6.32 -6.91 -17.29
CA THR A 230 5.56 -6.03 -18.20
C THR A 230 5.62 -4.56 -17.77
N ILE A 231 5.42 -4.29 -16.47
CA ILE A 231 5.32 -2.91 -15.95
C ILE A 231 6.69 -2.24 -15.89
N ASN A 232 7.68 -2.90 -15.29
CA ASN A 232 9.03 -2.37 -15.11
C ASN A 232 10.04 -3.52 -14.84
N PRO A 233 10.63 -4.13 -15.88
CA PRO A 233 11.57 -5.23 -15.71
C PRO A 233 12.92 -4.79 -15.11
N ALA A 234 13.26 -3.49 -15.21
CA ALA A 234 14.51 -2.96 -14.66
C ALA A 234 14.58 -3.09 -13.14
N LEU A 235 13.43 -3.12 -12.44
CA LEU A 235 13.40 -3.39 -10.99
C LEU A 235 13.97 -4.76 -10.63
N LEU A 236 13.74 -5.79 -11.45
CA LEU A 236 14.22 -7.16 -11.19
C LEU A 236 15.73 -7.31 -11.45
N GLN A 237 16.35 -6.33 -12.13
CA GLN A 237 17.80 -6.29 -12.35
C GLN A 237 18.56 -5.72 -11.16
N LEU A 238 17.86 -5.12 -10.18
CA LEU A 238 18.49 -4.54 -9.01
C LEU A 238 18.83 -5.61 -7.97
N THR A 239 20.05 -5.56 -7.44
CA THR A 239 20.48 -6.51 -6.41
C THR A 239 19.58 -6.45 -5.19
N GLY A 240 19.04 -7.61 -4.78
CA GLY A 240 18.15 -7.75 -3.63
C GLY A 240 16.69 -7.37 -3.89
N VAL A 241 16.31 -7.09 -5.13
CA VAL A 241 14.92 -6.81 -5.53
C VAL A 241 14.33 -8.01 -6.25
N GLY A 242 13.57 -8.83 -5.53
CA GLY A 242 12.75 -9.90 -6.11
C GLY A 242 11.32 -9.45 -6.43
N PRO A 243 10.49 -10.31 -7.07
CA PRO A 243 9.14 -9.98 -7.50
C PRO A 243 8.24 -9.38 -6.40
N ASP A 244 8.21 -9.95 -5.20
CA ASP A 244 7.38 -9.41 -4.11
C ASP A 244 7.79 -7.99 -3.69
N ILE A 245 9.10 -7.72 -3.63
CA ILE A 245 9.67 -6.40 -3.28
C ILE A 245 9.38 -5.40 -4.40
N ALA A 246 9.65 -5.77 -5.65
CA ALA A 246 9.34 -4.94 -6.82
C ALA A 246 7.85 -4.60 -6.85
N GLY A 247 6.99 -5.60 -6.65
CA GLY A 247 5.55 -5.41 -6.63
C GLY A 247 5.07 -4.48 -5.51
N GLN A 248 5.66 -4.56 -4.31
CA GLN A 248 5.35 -3.59 -3.25
C GLN A 248 5.74 -2.17 -3.65
N LEU A 249 6.92 -1.98 -4.22
CA LEU A 249 7.43 -0.65 -4.58
C LEU A 249 6.61 -0.03 -5.71
N LEU A 250 6.22 -0.82 -6.72
CA LEU A 250 5.29 -0.39 -7.79
C LEU A 250 3.93 0.02 -7.23
N VAL A 251 3.33 -0.80 -6.36
CA VAL A 251 2.06 -0.47 -5.69
C VAL A 251 2.20 0.80 -4.83
N THR A 252 3.33 0.99 -4.16
CA THR A 252 3.61 2.18 -3.35
C THR A 252 3.67 3.43 -4.23
N ALA A 253 4.42 3.35 -5.32
CA ALA A 253 4.55 4.43 -6.30
C ALA A 253 3.21 4.78 -6.95
N GLY A 254 2.45 3.76 -7.36
CA GLY A 254 1.27 3.89 -8.21
C GLY A 254 1.67 3.91 -9.70
N PRO A 255 0.69 3.79 -10.61
CA PRO A 255 0.93 3.76 -12.06
C PRO A 255 1.35 5.10 -12.67
N ASN A 256 1.13 6.21 -11.95
CA ASN A 256 1.52 7.56 -12.32
C ASN A 256 2.71 8.02 -11.45
N PRO A 257 3.93 7.50 -11.66
CA PRO A 257 5.10 7.81 -10.83
C PRO A 257 5.50 9.30 -10.84
N GLU A 258 5.09 10.06 -11.87
CA GLU A 258 5.28 11.51 -12.00
C GLU A 258 4.63 12.33 -10.88
N ARG A 259 3.63 11.76 -10.18
CA ARG A 259 3.05 12.36 -8.96
C ARG A 259 4.07 12.48 -7.82
N ILE A 260 5.16 11.73 -7.89
CA ILE A 260 6.25 11.76 -6.92
C ILE A 260 7.35 12.66 -7.50
N HIS A 261 7.35 13.92 -7.09
CA HIS A 261 8.15 14.95 -7.76
C HIS A 261 9.65 14.90 -7.48
N SER A 262 10.10 14.11 -6.50
CA SER A 262 11.54 13.98 -6.18
C SER A 262 11.88 12.67 -5.47
N GLU A 263 13.17 12.31 -5.50
CA GLU A 263 13.70 11.19 -4.70
C GLU A 263 13.48 11.38 -3.19
N ALA A 264 13.46 12.62 -2.71
CA ALA A 264 13.20 12.93 -1.31
C ALA A 264 11.73 12.69 -0.96
N ALA A 265 10.80 13.05 -1.86
CA ALA A 265 9.38 12.75 -1.73
C ALA A 265 9.14 11.23 -1.71
N PHE A 266 9.81 10.47 -2.58
CA PHE A 266 9.73 9.00 -2.56
C PHE A 266 10.26 8.41 -1.24
N ALA A 267 11.40 8.90 -0.76
CA ALA A 267 11.94 8.45 0.53
C ALA A 267 11.02 8.80 1.71
N MET A 268 10.34 9.94 1.68
CA MET A 268 9.30 10.29 2.66
C MET A 268 8.11 9.33 2.58
N LEU A 269 7.63 9.04 1.37
CA LEU A 269 6.54 8.09 1.11
C LEU A 269 6.88 6.69 1.65
N CYS A 270 8.10 6.20 1.44
CA CYS A 270 8.56 4.91 1.96
C CYS A 270 8.98 4.95 3.44
N GLY A 271 8.88 6.09 4.13
CA GLY A 271 9.34 6.25 5.51
C GLY A 271 10.86 6.04 5.72
N ALA A 272 11.64 6.21 4.66
CA ALA A 272 13.10 6.08 4.66
C ALA A 272 13.84 7.42 4.82
N ALA A 273 13.13 8.53 4.68
CA ALA A 273 13.67 9.86 4.94
C ALA A 273 13.82 10.12 6.45
N PRO A 274 15.00 10.56 6.93
CA PRO A 274 15.16 10.99 8.31
C PRO A 274 14.37 12.28 8.58
N ILE A 275 13.70 12.38 9.72
CA ILE A 275 12.97 13.59 10.12
C ILE A 275 13.84 14.41 11.08
N PRO A 276 14.10 15.70 10.79
CA PRO A 276 14.77 16.58 11.74
C PRO A 276 14.03 16.58 13.09
N ALA A 277 14.76 16.33 14.16
CA ALA A 277 14.29 16.33 15.54
C ALA A 277 15.29 17.04 16.44
N SER A 278 15.91 18.08 15.89
CA SER A 278 16.90 18.93 16.53
C SER A 278 16.21 20.00 17.38
N SER A 279 16.75 20.28 18.56
CA SER A 279 16.46 21.49 19.34
C SER A 279 17.77 22.09 19.84
N GLY A 280 17.94 23.41 19.69
CA GLY A 280 19.18 24.10 20.04
C GLY A 280 20.37 23.63 19.20
N GLN A 281 21.53 23.41 19.84
CA GLN A 281 22.78 23.03 19.15
C GLN A 281 22.90 21.54 18.78
N THR A 282 21.92 20.71 19.13
CA THR A 282 21.97 19.26 18.82
C THR A 282 21.37 18.96 17.45
N GLN A 283 22.17 18.47 16.50
CA GLN A 283 21.65 17.94 15.24
C GLN A 283 21.23 16.48 15.41
N ARG A 284 19.93 16.23 15.57
CA ARG A 284 19.37 14.88 15.69
C ARG A 284 18.31 14.62 14.65
N HIS A 285 18.35 13.42 14.09
CA HIS A 285 17.30 12.92 13.20
C HIS A 285 16.55 11.77 13.87
N ARG A 286 15.23 11.73 13.69
CA ARG A 286 14.37 10.64 14.16
C ARG A 286 13.82 9.82 12.99
N LEU A 287 13.35 8.62 13.31
CA LEU A 287 12.68 7.72 12.38
C LEU A 287 11.36 8.35 11.88
N ASN A 288 11.13 8.29 10.57
CA ASN A 288 9.82 8.54 10.00
C ASN A 288 8.89 7.33 10.23
N ARG A 289 7.81 7.53 11.00
CA ARG A 289 6.78 6.50 11.28
C ARG A 289 5.51 6.66 10.43
N GLY A 290 5.44 7.70 9.59
CA GLY A 290 4.26 8.09 8.82
C GLY A 290 4.20 7.58 7.38
N GLY A 291 5.30 7.05 6.83
CA GLY A 291 5.32 6.48 5.47
C GLY A 291 4.74 5.07 5.37
N ASP A 292 4.67 4.55 4.15
CA ASP A 292 4.28 3.17 3.82
C ASP A 292 5.24 2.17 4.50
N ARG A 293 4.72 1.47 5.50
CA ARG A 293 5.48 0.49 6.29
C ARG A 293 5.90 -0.73 5.48
N GLN A 294 5.11 -1.12 4.49
CA GLN A 294 5.44 -2.26 3.64
C GLN A 294 6.54 -1.88 2.65
N ALA A 295 6.49 -0.68 2.07
CA ALA A 295 7.62 -0.15 1.30
C ALA A 295 8.88 -0.02 2.15
N ASN A 296 8.74 0.45 3.39
CA ASN A 296 9.86 0.56 4.33
C ASN A 296 10.49 -0.80 4.67
N LYS A 297 9.66 -1.85 4.82
CA LYS A 297 10.07 -3.24 4.99
C LYS A 297 10.77 -3.77 3.74
N ALA A 298 10.24 -3.48 2.55
CA ALA A 298 10.83 -3.85 1.27
C ALA A 298 12.27 -3.27 1.14
N LEU A 299 12.44 -1.97 1.41
CA LEU A 299 13.77 -1.33 1.46
C LEU A 299 14.71 -2.01 2.46
N TYR A 300 14.21 -2.38 3.65
CA TYR A 300 15.00 -3.08 4.64
C TYR A 300 15.44 -4.47 4.16
N LEU A 301 14.56 -5.24 3.52
CA LEU A 301 14.90 -6.57 2.98
C LEU A 301 15.95 -6.49 1.87
N ILE A 302 15.87 -5.47 1.00
CA ILE A 302 16.92 -5.18 0.01
C ILE A 302 18.26 -4.94 0.73
N VAL A 303 18.28 -4.11 1.77
CA VAL A 303 19.50 -3.85 2.56
C VAL A 303 20.09 -5.14 3.13
N ILE A 304 19.26 -5.99 3.75
CA ILE A 304 19.75 -7.24 4.36
C ILE A 304 20.29 -8.19 3.29
N ASN A 305 19.63 -8.27 2.13
CA ASN A 305 20.12 -9.08 1.02
C ASN A 305 21.47 -8.54 0.48
N ARG A 306 21.57 -7.24 0.24
CA ARG A 306 22.79 -6.58 -0.22
C ARG A 306 23.93 -6.69 0.81
N LEU A 307 23.64 -6.60 2.10
CA LEU A 307 24.62 -6.85 3.15
C LEU A 307 25.15 -8.28 3.17
N ARG A 308 24.46 -9.22 2.54
CA ARG A 308 24.93 -10.60 2.40
C ARG A 308 25.76 -10.81 1.13
N TRP A 309 25.42 -10.14 0.04
CA TRP A 309 25.91 -10.51 -1.29
C TRP A 309 26.50 -9.37 -2.14
N ASP A 310 26.26 -8.10 -1.81
CA ASP A 310 26.69 -6.95 -2.63
C ASP A 310 28.00 -6.33 -2.08
N PRO A 311 29.12 -6.43 -2.81
CA PRO A 311 30.40 -5.85 -2.39
C PRO A 311 30.33 -4.34 -2.17
N ARG A 312 29.52 -3.61 -2.96
CA ARG A 312 29.40 -2.14 -2.81
C ARG A 312 28.79 -1.78 -1.46
N THR A 313 27.80 -2.54 -1.03
CA THR A 313 27.16 -2.38 0.29
C THR A 313 28.11 -2.78 1.42
N HIS A 314 28.98 -3.79 1.23
CA HIS A 314 30.03 -4.13 2.20
C HIS A 314 31.03 -2.99 2.39
N THR A 315 31.54 -2.43 1.29
CA THR A 315 32.45 -1.28 1.33
C THR A 315 31.81 -0.08 2.01
N TYR A 316 30.53 0.19 1.73
CA TYR A 316 29.79 1.26 2.39
C TYR A 316 29.66 1.02 3.90
N LEU A 317 29.37 -0.22 4.31
CA LEU A 317 29.28 -0.58 5.73
C LEU A 317 30.62 -0.41 6.44
N ALA A 318 31.71 -0.88 5.84
CA ALA A 318 33.05 -0.74 6.41
C ALA A 318 33.40 0.74 6.60
N LYS A 319 33.16 1.58 5.58
CA LYS A 319 33.37 3.03 5.65
C LYS A 319 32.57 3.66 6.80
N ARG A 320 31.26 3.41 6.88
CA ARG A 320 30.42 4.00 7.95
C ARG A 320 30.78 3.52 9.34
N THR A 321 31.26 2.28 9.46
CA THR A 321 31.77 1.76 10.73
C THR A 321 33.04 2.50 11.14
N ALA A 322 33.94 2.80 10.19
CA ALA A 322 35.13 3.64 10.44
C ALA A 322 34.76 5.08 10.81
N ASP A 323 33.68 5.63 10.24
CA ASP A 323 33.11 6.94 10.62
C ASP A 323 32.43 6.94 12.02
N GLY A 324 32.44 5.80 12.75
CA GLY A 324 31.85 5.66 14.08
C GLY A 324 30.33 5.41 14.11
N LEU A 325 29.70 5.16 12.96
CA LEU A 325 28.26 4.88 12.91
C LEU A 325 27.95 3.43 13.31
N SER A 326 26.85 3.27 14.06
CA SER A 326 26.34 1.94 14.37
C SER A 326 25.80 1.24 13.12
N LYS A 327 25.77 -0.09 13.12
CA LYS A 327 25.12 -0.87 12.06
C LYS A 327 23.67 -0.44 11.79
N LYS A 328 22.94 -0.02 12.83
CA LYS A 328 21.56 0.47 12.69
C LYS A 328 21.50 1.81 11.94
N ASP A 329 22.46 2.71 12.18
CA ASP A 329 22.55 3.98 11.47
C ASP A 329 22.92 3.77 10.01
N THR A 330 23.91 2.90 9.75
CA THR A 330 24.28 2.52 8.39
C THR A 330 23.12 1.92 7.60
N ILE A 331 22.32 1.04 8.22
CA ILE A 331 21.10 0.49 7.58
C ILE A 331 20.12 1.60 7.21
N ARG A 332 19.95 2.64 8.05
CA ARG A 332 19.08 3.78 7.71
C ARG A 332 19.61 4.56 6.52
N CYS A 333 20.92 4.83 6.47
CA CYS A 333 21.57 5.47 5.33
C CYS A 333 21.38 4.64 4.04
N LEU A 334 21.61 3.32 4.11
CA LEU A 334 21.42 2.42 2.98
C LEU A 334 19.97 2.39 2.48
N LYS A 335 18.98 2.38 3.37
CA LYS A 335 17.57 2.49 2.97
C LYS A 335 17.27 3.77 2.19
N ARG A 336 17.87 4.91 2.59
CA ARG A 336 17.70 6.19 1.88
C ARG A 336 18.37 6.17 0.51
N LEU A 337 19.55 5.54 0.39
CA LEU A 337 20.26 5.37 -0.88
C LEU A 337 19.50 4.44 -1.83
N ILE A 338 19.00 3.30 -1.34
CA ILE A 338 18.18 2.39 -2.14
C ILE A 338 16.87 3.06 -2.55
N ALA A 339 16.22 3.83 -1.67
CA ALA A 339 15.02 4.58 -2.06
C ALA A 339 15.30 5.54 -3.23
N ARG A 340 16.48 6.19 -3.25
CA ARG A 340 16.91 7.03 -4.37
C ARG A 340 17.10 6.21 -5.66
N GLU A 341 17.79 5.09 -5.59
CA GLU A 341 18.00 4.18 -6.73
C GLU A 341 16.65 3.70 -7.31
N ILE A 342 15.77 3.19 -6.45
CA ILE A 342 14.42 2.75 -6.83
C ILE A 342 13.61 3.88 -7.47
N TYR A 343 13.68 5.11 -6.96
CA TYR A 343 12.98 6.25 -7.55
C TYR A 343 13.37 6.47 -9.01
N TYR A 344 14.66 6.40 -9.34
CA TYR A 344 15.10 6.55 -10.72
C TYR A 344 14.71 5.35 -11.59
N THR A 345 14.79 4.13 -11.08
CA THR A 345 14.35 2.92 -11.81
C THR A 345 12.84 2.94 -12.08
N LEU A 346 12.02 3.40 -11.14
CA LEU A 346 10.58 3.54 -11.32
C LEU A 346 10.21 4.52 -12.44
N ARG A 347 11.06 5.51 -12.71
CA ARG A 347 10.86 6.51 -13.77
C ARG A 347 11.43 6.10 -15.13
N GLN A 348 12.17 4.99 -15.20
CA GLN A 348 12.61 4.40 -16.45
C GLN A 348 11.43 3.65 -17.07
N THR A 349 10.53 4.35 -17.74
CA THR A 349 9.53 3.72 -18.61
C THR A 349 10.21 3.21 -19.87
N GLN A 350 9.99 1.94 -20.23
CA GLN A 350 10.32 1.48 -21.58
C GLN A 350 9.53 2.33 -22.60
N PRO A 351 10.12 2.68 -23.75
CA PRO A 351 9.35 3.24 -24.84
C PRO A 351 8.27 2.23 -25.21
N THR A 352 7.00 2.64 -25.13
CA THR A 352 5.88 1.83 -25.61
C THR A 352 6.11 1.54 -27.09
N THR A 353 6.43 0.30 -27.44
CA THR A 353 6.44 -0.19 -28.82
C THR A 353 5.00 -0.31 -29.30
N ASN A 354 4.32 0.82 -29.48
CA ASN A 354 3.04 0.88 -30.16
C ASN A 354 3.33 0.97 -31.67
N LYS A 355 3.76 -0.15 -32.26
CA LYS A 355 3.63 -0.34 -33.72
C LYS A 355 2.28 -1.00 -33.96
N GLN A 356 1.26 -0.18 -34.21
CA GLN A 356 0.12 -0.66 -34.97
C GLN A 356 0.64 -1.12 -36.34
N PRO A 357 0.33 -2.34 -36.82
CA PRO A 357 0.55 -2.63 -38.23
C PRO A 357 -0.41 -1.74 -39.02
N ALA A 358 0.15 -0.92 -39.91
CA ALA A 358 -0.61 -0.28 -40.94
C ALA A 358 -1.23 -1.39 -41.80
N THR A 359 -2.53 -1.58 -41.67
CA THR A 359 -3.31 -2.36 -42.63
C THR A 359 -3.36 -1.54 -43.91
N THR A 360 -2.64 -1.99 -44.93
CA THR A 360 -2.80 -1.56 -46.31
C THR A 360 -3.96 -2.32 -46.95
#